data_AF-A0A7K0LZ01-F1
#
_entry.id   AF-A0A7K0LZ01-F1
#
_cell.length_a   1.000
_cell.length_b   1.000
_cell.length_c   1.000
_cell.angle_alpha   90.00
_cell.angle_beta   90.00
_cell.angle_gamma   90.00
#
_symmetry.space_group_name_H-M   'P 1'
#
loop_
_entity.id
_entity.type
_entity.pdbx_description
1 polymer ?
#
loop_
_entity_poly.entity_id
_entity_poly.type
_entity_poly.pdbx_seq_one_letter_code
_entity_poly.pdbx_strand_id
1 'polypeptide(L)'
;MFFHTFWALILGFTLSGAVQAFASRNKMKEQLGDDSFKSIFKASFFGIISSSCSYSASALAKSLFSKGANFTSSMVFMFASTNLVIELGLVLWIMMGWQFALAEFFGGAIMILLLKLLIPRLIPAKLIEASRRGLEKPEPANSAKKANWHDAAGYTVGDFKMLRYELVIGFLVAGLAAKLVPESFWSAIFLSGNGVVTTIQNVIIGPVIAFISFVCSVGNIPLAATLWHGGISFGGTISFIFADLIALPLVLI
;
A
#
# COMPACT_ATOMS: atom_id res chain seq x y z
N MET A 1 -5.30 -2.27 -18.27
CA MET A 1 -4.76 -2.13 -16.90
C MET A 1 -3.88 -0.89 -16.75
N PHE A 2 -2.75 -0.79 -17.45
CA PHE A 2 -1.81 0.34 -17.30
C PHE A 2 -2.46 1.73 -17.40
N PHE A 3 -3.26 2.00 -18.44
CA PHE A 3 -3.91 3.31 -18.63
C PHE A 3 -4.88 3.70 -17.51
N HIS A 4 -5.55 2.73 -16.87
CA HIS A 4 -6.46 2.99 -15.75
C HIS A 4 -5.72 3.31 -14.44
N THR A 5 -4.47 2.85 -14.30
CA THR A 5 -3.65 3.06 -13.08
C THR A 5 -2.60 4.15 -13.24
N PHE A 6 -2.34 4.59 -14.48
CA PHE A 6 -1.26 5.53 -14.80
C PHE A 6 -1.46 6.91 -14.15
N TRP A 7 -2.70 7.41 -14.12
CA TRP A 7 -3.00 8.70 -13.48
C TRP A 7 -2.74 8.66 -11.97
N ALA A 8 -3.12 7.56 -11.29
CA ALA A 8 -2.86 7.37 -9.86
C ALA A 8 -1.37 7.25 -9.56
N LEU A 9 -0.59 6.58 -10.43
CA LEU A 9 0.87 6.53 -10.35
C LEU A 9 1.49 7.93 -10.43
N ILE A 10 1.09 8.72 -11.44
CA ILE A 10 1.59 10.09 -11.62
C ILE A 10 1.26 10.94 -10.40
N LEU A 11 0.01 10.92 -9.93
CA LEU A 11 -0.39 11.70 -8.76
C LEU A 11 0.40 11.32 -7.53
N GLY A 12 0.55 10.03 -7.25
CA GLY A 12 1.27 9.57 -6.07
C GLY A 12 2.78 9.89 -6.12
N PHE A 13 3.44 9.74 -7.27
CA PHE A 13 4.84 10.17 -7.40
C PHE A 13 5.00 11.69 -7.31
N THR A 14 4.07 12.44 -7.90
CA THR A 14 4.06 13.91 -7.83
C THR A 14 3.87 14.38 -6.40
N LEU A 15 2.96 13.74 -5.65
CA LEU A 15 2.76 14.01 -4.24
C LEU A 15 4.02 13.65 -3.44
N SER A 16 4.71 12.56 -3.77
CA SER A 16 5.98 12.21 -3.13
C SER A 16 7.01 13.29 -3.35
N GLY A 17 7.20 13.75 -4.59
CA GLY A 17 8.09 14.86 -4.89
C GLY A 17 7.68 16.17 -4.21
N ALA A 18 6.39 16.47 -4.13
CA ALA A 18 5.87 17.64 -3.42
C ALA A 18 6.16 17.57 -1.92
N VAL A 19 5.92 16.42 -1.26
CA VAL A 19 6.30 16.21 0.15
C VAL A 19 7.83 16.31 0.30
N GLN A 20 8.61 15.78 -0.64
CA GLN A 20 10.07 15.88 -0.63
C GLN A 20 10.61 17.31 -0.87
N ALA A 21 9.89 18.16 -1.57
CA ALA A 21 10.29 19.55 -1.77
C ALA A 21 9.76 20.48 -0.66
N PHE A 22 8.49 20.35 -0.28
CA PHE A 22 7.78 21.34 0.54
C PHE A 22 7.65 20.96 2.01
N ALA A 23 7.68 19.67 2.38
CA ALA A 23 7.58 19.29 3.79
C ALA A 23 8.93 19.41 4.49
N SER A 24 9.06 20.31 5.47
CA SER A 24 10.30 20.40 6.24
C SER A 24 10.46 19.20 7.17
N ARG A 25 11.71 18.80 7.43
CA ARG A 25 12.04 17.73 8.38
C ARG A 25 11.43 17.97 9.76
N ASN A 26 11.42 19.23 10.20
CA ASN A 26 10.84 19.64 11.48
C ASN A 26 9.31 19.45 11.50
N LYS A 27 8.59 19.91 10.45
CA LYS A 27 7.14 19.69 10.36
C LYS A 27 6.80 18.21 10.33
N MET A 28 7.61 17.41 9.64
CA MET A 28 7.36 15.97 9.54
C MET A 28 7.62 15.23 10.85
N LYS A 29 8.70 15.59 11.55
CA LYS A 29 9.03 15.07 12.88
C LYS A 29 8.00 15.51 13.94
N GLU A 30 7.47 16.72 13.84
CA GLU A 30 6.44 17.23 14.75
C GLU A 30 5.08 16.56 14.54
N GLN A 31 4.69 16.29 13.29
CA GLN A 31 3.36 15.76 12.96
C GLN A 31 3.30 14.22 12.97
N LEU A 32 4.39 13.55 12.59
CA LEU A 32 4.46 12.09 12.38
C LEU A 32 5.72 11.44 12.97
N GLY A 33 6.52 12.16 13.79
CA GLY A 33 7.81 11.67 14.30
C GLY A 33 7.73 10.66 15.45
N ASP A 34 6.54 10.42 15.99
CA ASP A 34 6.29 9.41 17.02
C ASP A 34 5.26 8.36 16.55
N ASP A 35 5.06 7.33 17.38
CA ASP A 35 4.04 6.29 17.24
C ASP A 35 2.81 6.55 18.13
N SER A 36 2.62 7.81 18.57
CA SER A 36 1.49 8.20 19.39
C SER A 36 0.18 8.04 18.63
N PHE A 37 -0.94 7.90 19.36
CA PHE A 37 -2.26 7.76 18.74
C PHE A 37 -2.61 8.94 17.80
N LYS A 38 -2.12 10.15 18.10
CA LYS A 38 -2.34 11.34 17.27
C LYS A 38 -1.60 11.24 15.93
N SER A 39 -0.34 10.78 15.94
CA SER A 39 0.45 10.61 14.72
C SER A 39 -0.10 9.50 13.84
N ILE A 40 -0.52 8.39 14.44
CA ILE A 40 -1.17 7.28 13.73
C ILE A 40 -2.48 7.75 13.09
N PHE A 41 -3.32 8.49 13.81
CA PHE A 41 -4.56 9.04 13.26
C PHE A 41 -4.29 9.99 12.09
N LYS A 42 -3.31 10.90 12.22
CA LYS A 42 -2.90 11.81 11.12
C LYS A 42 -2.37 11.02 9.92
N ALA A 43 -1.51 10.03 10.16
CA ALA A 43 -0.97 9.17 9.11
C ALA A 43 -2.08 8.47 8.34
N SER A 44 -3.05 7.87 9.05
CA SER A 44 -4.21 7.24 8.43
C SER A 44 -5.05 8.23 7.64
N PHE A 45 -5.35 9.41 8.22
CA PHE A 45 -6.16 10.44 7.58
C PHE A 45 -5.52 10.96 6.28
N PHE A 46 -4.23 11.29 6.32
CA PHE A 46 -3.50 11.70 5.12
C PHE A 46 -3.38 10.56 4.11
N GLY A 47 -3.23 9.31 4.57
CA GLY A 47 -3.23 8.13 3.70
C GLY A 47 -4.54 7.99 2.93
N ILE A 48 -5.67 7.97 3.63
CA ILE A 48 -7.03 7.85 3.06
C ILE A 48 -7.28 8.90 1.97
N ILE A 49 -6.84 10.15 2.21
CA ILE A 49 -7.01 11.27 1.27
C ILE A 49 -6.08 11.13 0.06
N SER A 50 -4.89 10.56 0.25
CA SER A 50 -3.84 10.51 -0.76
C SER A 50 -4.14 9.58 -1.95
N SER A 51 -5.17 8.72 -1.88
CA SER A 51 -5.58 7.72 -2.89
C SER A 51 -4.44 7.33 -3.84
N SER A 52 -3.52 6.49 -3.36
CA SER A 52 -2.31 6.15 -4.10
C SER A 52 -2.26 4.65 -4.38
N CYS A 53 -1.76 4.29 -5.56
CA CYS A 53 -1.48 2.88 -5.82
C CYS A 53 -0.34 2.37 -4.91
N SER A 54 -0.26 1.05 -4.71
CA SER A 54 0.69 0.44 -3.76
C SER A 54 2.15 0.86 -4.01
N TYR A 55 2.59 0.99 -5.26
CA TYR A 55 3.94 1.47 -5.59
C TYR A 55 4.18 2.94 -5.24
N SER A 56 3.21 3.82 -5.53
CA SER A 56 3.32 5.23 -5.18
C SER A 56 3.23 5.44 -3.67
N ALA A 57 2.38 4.67 -2.98
CA ALA A 57 2.25 4.71 -1.53
C ALA A 57 3.57 4.31 -0.84
N SER A 58 4.30 3.31 -1.35
CA SER A 58 5.61 2.94 -0.81
C SER A 58 6.70 3.97 -1.07
N ALA A 59 6.70 4.63 -2.25
CA ALA A 59 7.59 5.76 -2.50
C ALA A 59 7.31 6.93 -1.54
N LEU A 60 6.03 7.28 -1.34
CA LEU A 60 5.58 8.29 -0.38
C LEU A 60 5.98 7.93 1.05
N ALA A 61 5.77 6.67 1.47
CA ALA A 61 6.11 6.20 2.80
C ALA A 61 7.63 6.24 3.05
N LYS A 62 8.43 5.86 2.06
CA LYS A 62 9.90 6.01 2.10
C LYS A 62 10.32 7.47 2.25
N SER A 63 9.69 8.37 1.50
CA SER A 63 9.92 9.82 1.58
C SER A 63 9.56 10.41 2.95
N LEU A 64 8.41 10.03 3.51
CA LEU A 64 8.00 10.40 4.86
C LEU A 64 9.03 9.92 5.90
N PHE A 65 9.47 8.68 5.77
CA PHE A 65 10.43 8.06 6.68
C PHE A 65 11.83 8.72 6.60
N SER A 66 12.32 9.02 5.39
CA SER A 66 13.61 9.70 5.20
C SER A 66 13.59 11.14 5.75
N LYS A 67 12.42 11.79 5.71
CA LYS A 67 12.17 13.10 6.33
C LYS A 67 11.91 13.08 7.83
N GLY A 68 12.06 11.93 8.48
CA GLY A 68 12.04 11.83 9.93
C GLY A 68 10.69 11.46 10.55
N ALA A 69 9.71 11.04 9.74
CA ALA A 69 8.53 10.36 10.27
C ALA A 69 8.94 9.04 10.95
N ASN A 70 8.18 8.62 11.96
CA ASN A 70 8.33 7.32 12.59
C ASN A 70 8.05 6.21 11.56
N PHE A 71 8.76 5.07 11.67
CA PHE A 71 8.57 3.94 10.77
C PHE A 71 7.13 3.41 10.83
N THR A 72 6.57 3.25 12.03
CA THR A 72 5.18 2.82 12.24
C THR A 72 4.19 3.78 11.59
N SER A 73 4.36 5.10 11.79
CA SER A 73 3.50 6.11 11.17
C SER A 73 3.61 6.11 9.64
N SER A 74 4.80 5.84 9.09
CA SER A 74 5.01 5.70 7.64
C SER A 74 4.33 4.46 7.07
N MET A 75 4.39 3.33 7.79
CA MET A 75 3.70 2.08 7.40
C MET A 75 2.19 2.21 7.50
N VAL A 76 1.68 2.91 8.53
CA VAL A 76 0.24 3.20 8.66
C VAL A 76 -0.23 4.11 7.54
N PHE A 77 0.53 5.15 7.20
CA PHE A 77 0.22 6.00 6.04
C PHE A 77 0.17 5.17 4.75
N MET A 78 1.18 4.32 4.52
CA MET A 78 1.24 3.43 3.36
C MET A 78 0.00 2.54 3.28
N PHE A 79 -0.33 1.86 4.38
CA PHE A 79 -1.48 0.96 4.48
C PHE A 79 -2.81 1.68 4.24
N ALA A 80 -3.00 2.83 4.90
CA ALA A 80 -4.21 3.61 4.77
C ALA A 80 -4.38 4.21 3.36
N SER A 81 -3.27 4.53 2.68
CA SER A 81 -3.28 5.07 1.33
C SER A 81 -3.62 4.06 0.25
N THR A 82 -3.49 2.77 0.52
CA THR A 82 -3.77 1.70 -0.45
C THR A 82 -5.04 0.91 -0.15
N ASN A 83 -5.47 0.80 1.10
CA ASN A 83 -6.61 -0.06 1.49
C ASN A 83 -7.83 0.76 1.96
N LEU A 84 -7.63 1.82 2.75
CA LEU A 84 -8.75 2.59 3.34
C LEU A 84 -9.25 3.76 2.48
N VAL A 85 -8.97 3.76 1.18
CA VAL A 85 -9.41 4.84 0.29
C VAL A 85 -10.92 4.76 0.10
N ILE A 86 -11.60 5.91 0.17
CA ILE A 86 -13.05 6.01 -0.02
C ILE A 86 -13.48 5.44 -1.39
N GLU A 87 -12.66 5.66 -2.42
CA GLU A 87 -12.87 5.11 -3.76
C GLU A 87 -12.94 3.59 -3.76
N LEU A 88 -12.04 2.90 -3.07
CA LEU A 88 -12.04 1.44 -2.95
C LEU A 88 -13.28 0.95 -2.19
N GLY A 89 -13.62 1.62 -1.08
CA GLY A 89 -14.84 1.33 -0.33
C GLY A 89 -16.11 1.44 -1.19
N LEU A 90 -16.18 2.43 -2.07
CA LEU A 90 -17.30 2.60 -2.99
C LEU A 90 -17.33 1.51 -4.06
N VAL A 91 -16.18 1.14 -4.65
CA VAL A 91 -16.11 0.04 -5.63
C VAL A 91 -16.51 -1.29 -4.99
N LEU A 92 -16.02 -1.59 -3.79
CA LEU A 92 -16.41 -2.79 -3.03
C LEU A 92 -17.91 -2.81 -2.76
N TRP A 93 -18.47 -1.66 -2.35
CA TRP A 93 -19.91 -1.54 -2.14
C TRP A 93 -20.69 -1.90 -3.41
N ILE A 94 -20.31 -1.33 -4.55
CA ILE A 94 -21.04 -1.53 -5.82
C ILE A 94 -20.89 -2.96 -6.34
N MET A 95 -19.68 -3.54 -6.28
CA MET A 95 -19.41 -4.85 -6.87
C MET A 95 -19.81 -6.03 -5.98
N MET A 96 -19.60 -5.92 -4.67
CA MET A 96 -19.72 -7.05 -3.74
C MET A 96 -20.72 -6.81 -2.60
N GLY A 97 -21.17 -5.56 -2.44
CA GLY A 97 -22.13 -5.16 -1.43
C GLY A 97 -21.51 -4.42 -0.25
N TRP A 98 -22.37 -3.75 0.52
CA TRP A 98 -21.98 -2.92 1.66
C TRP A 98 -21.22 -3.67 2.76
N GLN A 99 -21.41 -4.99 2.87
CA GLN A 99 -20.74 -5.84 3.86
C GLN A 99 -19.23 -5.87 3.66
N PHE A 100 -18.76 -5.92 2.41
CA PHE A 100 -17.33 -5.90 2.09
C PHE A 100 -16.74 -4.52 2.30
N ALA A 101 -17.44 -3.46 1.91
CA ALA A 101 -17.00 -2.09 2.18
C ALA A 101 -16.86 -1.85 3.69
N LEU A 102 -17.84 -2.30 4.50
CA LEU A 102 -17.77 -2.17 5.95
C LEU A 102 -16.63 -3.02 6.53
N ALA A 103 -16.47 -4.27 6.09
CA ALA A 103 -15.37 -5.12 6.54
C ALA A 103 -13.99 -4.57 6.17
N GLU A 104 -13.85 -3.90 5.03
CA GLU A 104 -12.62 -3.21 4.63
C GLU A 104 -12.27 -2.08 5.62
N PHE A 105 -13.22 -1.19 5.94
CA PHE A 105 -12.95 -0.10 6.88
C PHE A 105 -12.69 -0.59 8.31
N PHE A 106 -13.49 -1.56 8.79
CA PHE A 106 -13.30 -2.13 10.14
C PHE A 106 -12.03 -2.97 10.22
N GLY A 107 -11.78 -3.84 9.23
CA GLY A 107 -10.57 -4.65 9.13
C GLY A 107 -9.33 -3.78 9.00
N GLY A 108 -9.40 -2.69 8.24
CA GLY A 108 -8.34 -1.72 8.10
C GLY A 108 -8.03 -1.00 9.41
N ALA A 109 -9.05 -0.61 10.17
CA ALA A 109 -8.87 -0.03 11.50
C ALA A 109 -8.20 -1.01 12.48
N ILE A 110 -8.60 -2.28 12.45
CA ILE A 110 -7.96 -3.36 13.23
C ILE A 110 -6.51 -3.54 12.80
N MET A 111 -6.24 -3.57 11.50
CA MET A 111 -4.88 -3.72 10.97
C MET A 111 -3.98 -2.56 11.38
N ILE A 112 -4.46 -1.31 11.36
CA ILE A 112 -3.71 -0.15 11.86
C ILE A 112 -3.34 -0.32 13.34
N LEU A 113 -4.26 -0.82 14.17
CA LEU A 113 -3.98 -1.12 15.57
C LEU A 113 -2.94 -2.24 15.71
N LEU A 114 -3.04 -3.29 14.90
CA LEU A 114 -2.06 -4.38 14.88
C LEU A 114 -0.68 -3.88 14.45
N LEU A 115 -0.57 -3.08 13.39
CA LEU A 115 0.68 -2.47 12.95
C LEU A 115 1.30 -1.63 14.06
N LYS A 116 0.50 -0.80 14.74
CA LYS A 116 0.96 -0.01 15.89
C LYS A 116 1.51 -0.89 17.02
N LEU A 117 0.89 -2.04 17.29
CA LEU A 117 1.28 -2.92 18.40
C LEU A 117 2.43 -3.87 18.04
N LEU A 118 2.49 -4.34 16.80
CA LEU A 118 3.43 -5.37 16.35
C LEU A 118 4.73 -4.78 15.83
N ILE A 119 4.69 -3.69 15.05
CA ILE A 119 5.91 -3.10 14.45
C ILE A 119 6.97 -2.78 15.51
N PRO A 120 6.67 -2.04 16.59
CA PRO A 120 7.68 -1.71 17.60
C PRO A 120 8.20 -2.94 18.38
N ARG A 121 7.47 -4.07 18.35
CA ARG A 121 7.84 -5.31 19.03
C ARG A 121 8.63 -6.27 18.16
N LEU A 122 8.28 -6.36 16.88
CA LEU A 122 8.89 -7.28 15.92
C LEU A 122 10.15 -6.70 15.28
N ILE A 123 10.23 -5.37 15.13
CA ILE A 123 11.32 -4.70 14.44
C ILE A 123 12.22 -3.97 15.44
N PRO A 124 13.49 -4.39 15.61
CA PRO A 124 14.38 -3.72 16.54
C PRO A 124 14.68 -2.29 16.09
N ALA A 125 14.70 -1.35 17.04
CA ALA A 125 15.04 0.06 16.77
C ALA A 125 16.38 0.24 16.04
N LYS A 126 17.36 -0.63 16.31
CA LYS A 126 18.66 -0.65 15.63
C LYS A 126 18.53 -0.83 14.11
N LEU A 127 17.61 -1.68 13.65
CA LEU A 127 17.40 -1.93 12.23
C LEU A 127 16.76 -0.70 11.56
N ILE A 128 15.77 -0.10 12.22
CA ILE A 128 15.09 1.11 11.74
C ILE A 128 16.09 2.27 11.60
N GLU A 129 16.97 2.47 12.59
CA GLU A 129 18.01 3.49 12.53
C GLU A 129 19.07 3.22 11.46
N ALA A 130 19.47 1.97 11.27
CA ALA A 130 20.41 1.58 10.20
C ALA A 130 19.82 1.90 8.82
N SER A 131 18.56 1.52 8.58
CA SER A 131 17.85 1.84 7.34
C SER A 131 17.70 3.35 7.13
N ARG A 132 17.42 4.10 8.20
CA ARG A 132 17.33 5.57 8.13
C ARG A 132 18.66 6.20 7.70
N ARG A 133 19.79 5.75 8.24
CA ARG A 133 21.12 6.25 7.84
C ARG A 133 21.45 5.95 6.37
N GLY A 134 21.00 4.82 5.84
CA GLY A 134 21.16 4.50 4.41
C GLY A 134 20.31 5.36 3.47
N LEU A 135 19.19 5.91 3.98
CA LEU A 135 18.26 6.76 3.22
C LEU A 135 18.55 8.26 3.37
N GLU A 136 19.16 8.68 4.48
CA GLU A 136 19.59 10.05 4.68
C GLU A 136 20.79 10.38 3.79
N LYS A 137 20.57 11.15 2.72
CA LYS A 137 21.65 11.95 2.14
C LYS A 137 21.97 13.08 3.11
N PRO A 138 23.24 13.38 3.41
CA PRO A 138 23.60 14.47 4.30
C PRO A 138 23.17 15.79 3.66
N GLU A 139 22.00 16.30 4.03
CA GLU A 139 21.66 17.70 3.77
C GLU A 139 22.37 18.57 4.82
N PRO A 140 23.13 19.60 4.40
CA PRO A 140 23.74 20.53 5.33
C PRO A 140 22.64 21.21 6.16
N ALA A 141 22.82 21.21 7.48
CA ALA A 141 21.84 21.58 8.51
C ALA A 141 21.27 23.02 8.42
N ASN A 142 21.67 23.82 7.43
CA ASN A 142 21.27 25.22 7.24
C ASN A 142 20.86 25.59 5.80
N SER A 143 20.53 24.62 4.95
CA SER A 143 19.95 24.92 3.64
C SER A 143 18.48 25.30 3.79
N ALA A 144 18.19 26.55 4.12
CA ALA A 144 16.93 27.20 3.81
C ALA A 144 16.79 27.38 2.28
N LYS A 145 16.95 26.30 1.50
CA LYS A 145 16.61 26.31 0.08
C LYS A 145 15.11 26.54 0.01
N LYS A 146 14.69 27.62 -0.65
CA LYS A 146 13.29 27.82 -1.01
C LYS A 146 12.83 26.59 -1.79
N ALA A 147 11.91 25.84 -1.21
CA ALA A 147 11.27 24.71 -1.86
C ALA A 147 10.77 25.14 -3.25
N ASN A 148 11.27 24.50 -4.29
CA ASN A 148 10.94 24.84 -5.67
C ASN A 148 10.28 23.66 -6.37
N TRP A 149 9.36 23.94 -7.30
CA TRP A 149 8.71 22.92 -8.11
C TRP A 149 9.70 22.12 -8.98
N HIS A 150 10.85 22.72 -9.33
CA HIS A 150 11.94 21.99 -9.97
C HIS A 150 12.53 20.89 -9.06
N ASP A 151 12.69 21.15 -7.76
CA ASP A 151 13.18 20.14 -6.83
C ASP A 151 12.12 19.04 -6.65
N ALA A 152 10.84 19.42 -6.56
CA ALA A 152 9.72 18.46 -6.49
C ALA A 152 9.67 17.54 -7.71
N ALA A 153 9.84 18.10 -8.91
CA ALA A 153 9.92 17.33 -10.15
C ALA A 153 11.16 16.41 -10.15
N GLY A 154 12.30 16.89 -9.67
CA GLY A 154 13.53 16.09 -9.53
C GLY A 154 13.34 14.88 -8.62
N TYR A 155 12.71 15.06 -7.46
CA TYR A 155 12.38 13.96 -6.54
C TYR A 155 11.35 12.99 -7.14
N THR A 156 10.31 13.50 -7.81
CA THR A 156 9.30 12.70 -8.51
C THR A 156 9.94 11.77 -9.56
N VAL A 157 10.82 12.34 -10.40
CA VAL A 157 11.55 11.58 -11.43
C VAL A 157 12.52 10.59 -10.78
N GLY A 158 13.12 10.94 -9.64
CA GLY A 158 13.97 10.06 -8.85
C GLY A 158 13.22 8.81 -8.37
N ASP A 159 12.05 9.00 -7.75
CA ASP A 159 11.20 7.91 -7.25
C ASP A 159 10.71 7.01 -8.40
N PHE A 160 10.30 7.60 -9.52
CA PHE A 160 9.91 6.85 -10.71
C PHE A 160 11.08 6.04 -11.28
N LYS A 161 12.27 6.65 -11.38
CA LYS A 161 13.47 5.97 -11.89
C LYS A 161 13.92 4.84 -10.98
N MET A 162 13.72 4.98 -9.68
CA MET A 162 14.00 3.92 -8.70
C MET A 162 13.10 2.71 -8.92
N LEU A 163 11.81 2.92 -9.17
CA LEU A 163 10.80 1.86 -9.23
C LEU A 163 10.50 1.35 -10.64
N ARG A 164 11.21 1.86 -11.66
CA ARG A 164 10.86 1.62 -13.06
C ARG A 164 10.93 0.13 -13.44
N TYR A 165 11.86 -0.62 -12.87
CA TYR A 165 12.06 -2.02 -13.24
C TYR A 165 10.96 -2.88 -12.62
N GLU A 166 10.64 -2.61 -11.36
CA GLU A 166 9.61 -3.26 -10.57
C GLU A 166 8.22 -2.97 -11.17
N LEU A 167 7.97 -1.72 -11.57
CA LEU A 167 6.75 -1.33 -12.28
C LEU A 167 6.62 -2.04 -13.63
N VAL A 168 7.67 -2.04 -14.47
CA VAL A 168 7.63 -2.67 -15.79
C VAL A 168 7.42 -4.18 -15.66
N ILE A 169 8.18 -4.85 -14.78
CA ILE A 169 8.05 -6.29 -14.54
C ILE A 169 6.66 -6.61 -13.99
N GLY A 170 6.21 -5.88 -12.97
CA GLY A 170 4.89 -6.07 -12.36
C GLY A 170 3.75 -5.92 -13.36
N PHE A 171 3.73 -4.83 -14.15
CA PHE A 171 2.69 -4.63 -15.17
C PHE A 171 2.74 -5.65 -16.31
N LEU A 172 3.94 -6.09 -16.72
CA LEU A 172 4.09 -7.07 -17.79
C LEU A 172 3.60 -8.45 -17.31
N VAL A 173 4.00 -8.87 -16.12
CA VAL A 173 3.55 -10.14 -15.52
C VAL A 173 2.05 -10.12 -15.26
N ALA A 174 1.52 -9.07 -14.62
CA ALA A 174 0.09 -8.94 -14.36
C ALA A 174 -0.73 -8.89 -15.65
N GLY A 175 -0.26 -8.19 -16.69
CA GLY A 175 -0.92 -8.12 -17.99
C GLY A 175 -0.92 -9.46 -18.73
N LEU A 176 0.18 -10.21 -18.69
CA LEU A 176 0.24 -11.57 -19.24
C LEU A 176 -0.66 -12.52 -18.45
N ALA A 177 -0.64 -12.47 -17.13
CA ALA A 177 -1.50 -13.29 -16.27
C ALA A 177 -2.98 -13.02 -16.56
N ALA A 178 -3.40 -11.75 -16.67
CA ALA A 178 -4.78 -11.37 -16.98
C ALA A 178 -5.27 -11.86 -18.37
N LYS A 179 -4.35 -12.11 -19.31
CA LYS A 179 -4.69 -12.63 -20.65
C LYS A 179 -4.59 -14.15 -20.73
N LEU A 180 -3.61 -14.76 -20.07
CA LEU A 180 -3.25 -16.17 -20.24
C LEU A 180 -3.89 -17.08 -19.18
N VAL A 181 -4.22 -16.56 -18.01
CA VAL A 181 -4.79 -17.34 -16.91
C VAL A 181 -6.30 -17.19 -16.90
N PRO A 182 -7.08 -18.24 -17.25
CA PRO A 182 -8.53 -18.16 -17.24
C PRO A 182 -9.08 -18.04 -15.81
N GLU A 183 -10.23 -17.39 -15.65
CA GLU A 183 -10.94 -17.29 -14.36
C GLU A 183 -11.18 -18.66 -13.70
N SER A 184 -11.40 -19.71 -14.51
CA SER A 184 -11.59 -21.08 -14.01
C SER A 184 -10.37 -21.66 -13.31
N PHE A 185 -9.16 -21.22 -13.66
CA PHE A 185 -7.94 -21.62 -12.96
C PHE A 185 -7.92 -21.05 -11.54
N TRP A 186 -8.29 -19.77 -11.40
CA TRP A 186 -8.37 -19.11 -10.09
C TRP A 186 -9.44 -19.75 -9.23
N SER A 187 -10.64 -20.00 -9.77
CA SER A 187 -11.73 -20.66 -9.02
C SER A 187 -11.41 -22.11 -8.64
N ALA A 188 -10.61 -22.85 -9.43
CA ALA A 188 -10.23 -24.23 -9.12
C ALA A 188 -9.24 -24.37 -7.95
N ILE A 189 -8.48 -23.32 -7.63
CA ILE A 189 -7.52 -23.32 -6.51
C ILE A 189 -8.22 -23.17 -5.15
N PHE A 190 -9.41 -22.55 -5.14
CA PHE A 190 -10.19 -22.37 -3.93
C PHE A 190 -11.20 -23.50 -3.75
N LEU A 191 -11.24 -24.10 -2.55
CA LEU A 191 -12.32 -25.02 -2.22
C LEU A 191 -13.62 -24.22 -2.09
N SER A 192 -14.57 -24.52 -2.98
CA SER A 192 -15.93 -23.98 -2.91
C SER A 192 -16.69 -24.58 -1.72
N GLY A 193 -17.11 -23.74 -0.77
CA GLY A 193 -17.94 -24.16 0.37
C GLY A 193 -17.81 -23.26 1.61
N ASN A 194 -18.82 -23.32 2.50
CA ASN A 194 -18.92 -22.49 3.72
C ASN A 194 -18.47 -23.22 5.00
N GLY A 195 -17.60 -24.22 4.88
CA GLY A 195 -17.06 -24.94 6.04
C GLY A 195 -16.00 -24.14 6.80
N VAL A 196 -15.75 -24.51 8.06
CA VAL A 196 -14.64 -23.96 8.85
C VAL A 196 -13.30 -24.27 8.18
N VAL A 197 -13.14 -25.48 7.64
CA VAL A 197 -11.92 -25.93 6.96
C VAL A 197 -11.69 -25.16 5.65
N THR A 198 -12.74 -24.95 4.86
CA THR A 198 -12.64 -24.16 3.62
C THR A 198 -12.30 -22.70 3.91
N THR A 199 -12.85 -22.14 5.00
CA THR A 199 -12.54 -20.77 5.42
C THR A 199 -11.09 -20.60 5.85
N ILE A 200 -10.55 -21.51 6.66
CA ILE A 200 -9.14 -21.46 7.08
C ILE A 200 -8.21 -21.58 5.86
N GLN A 201 -8.50 -22.51 4.96
CA GLN A 201 -7.72 -22.67 3.73
C GLN A 201 -7.75 -21.40 2.88
N ASN A 202 -8.94 -20.82 2.66
CA ASN A 202 -9.08 -19.62 1.83
C ASN A 202 -8.36 -18.41 2.43
N VAL A 203 -8.35 -18.26 3.77
CA VAL A 203 -7.62 -17.19 4.47
C VAL A 203 -6.10 -17.33 4.34
N ILE A 204 -5.58 -18.56 4.22
CA ILE A 204 -4.15 -18.78 4.02
C ILE A 204 -3.77 -18.63 2.54
N ILE A 205 -4.59 -19.18 1.64
CA ILE A 205 -4.31 -19.17 0.20
C ILE A 205 -4.49 -17.76 -0.39
N GLY A 206 -5.45 -16.98 0.10
CA GLY A 206 -5.70 -15.61 -0.37
C GLY A 206 -4.44 -14.75 -0.39
N PRO A 207 -3.73 -14.55 0.74
CA PRO A 207 -2.49 -13.80 0.77
C PRO A 207 -1.37 -14.37 -0.11
N VAL A 208 -1.27 -15.69 -0.22
CA VAL A 208 -0.28 -16.34 -1.09
C VAL A 208 -0.57 -16.03 -2.56
N ILE A 209 -1.83 -16.05 -2.97
CA ILE A 209 -2.20 -15.70 -4.33
C ILE A 209 -2.01 -14.20 -4.56
N ALA A 210 -2.38 -13.34 -3.62
CA ALA A 210 -2.12 -11.90 -3.72
C ALA A 210 -0.62 -11.59 -3.85
N PHE A 211 0.23 -12.34 -3.15
CA PHE A 211 1.68 -12.26 -3.25
C PHE A 211 2.18 -12.58 -4.67
N ILE A 212 1.59 -13.59 -5.32
CA ILE A 212 1.97 -14.11 -6.64
C ILE A 212 1.24 -13.39 -7.78
N SER A 213 0.11 -12.73 -7.54
CA SER A 213 -0.71 -12.14 -8.59
C SER A 213 -0.13 -10.82 -9.11
N PHE A 214 0.81 -10.21 -8.39
CA PHE A 214 1.50 -8.95 -8.77
C PHE A 214 0.54 -7.77 -9.03
N VAL A 215 -0.70 -7.87 -8.57
CA VAL A 215 -1.73 -6.87 -8.85
C VAL A 215 -1.73 -5.81 -7.74
N CYS A 216 -1.91 -4.56 -8.13
CA CYS A 216 -2.09 -3.46 -7.18
C CYS A 216 -3.45 -3.53 -6.49
N SER A 217 -3.62 -2.82 -5.35
CA SER A 217 -4.88 -2.77 -4.58
C SER A 217 -6.14 -2.63 -5.44
N VAL A 218 -6.15 -1.65 -6.37
CA VAL A 218 -7.29 -1.39 -7.26
C VAL A 218 -7.57 -2.56 -8.20
N GLY A 219 -6.53 -3.25 -8.69
CA GLY A 219 -6.69 -4.40 -9.57
C GLY A 219 -7.05 -5.68 -8.83
N ASN A 220 -6.76 -5.77 -7.52
CA ASN A 220 -7.18 -6.89 -6.69
C ASN A 220 -8.70 -6.91 -6.51
N ILE A 221 -9.41 -5.78 -6.56
CA ILE A 221 -10.86 -5.76 -6.35
C ILE A 221 -11.64 -6.53 -7.45
N PRO A 222 -11.43 -6.30 -8.76
CA PRO A 222 -12.09 -7.11 -9.78
C PRO A 222 -11.81 -8.60 -9.64
N LEU A 223 -10.56 -8.99 -9.34
CA LEU A 223 -10.20 -10.39 -9.12
C LEU A 223 -10.84 -10.95 -7.83
N ALA A 224 -10.90 -10.16 -6.77
CA ALA A 224 -11.61 -10.52 -5.54
C ALA A 224 -13.11 -10.72 -5.80
N ALA A 225 -13.71 -9.91 -6.67
CA ALA A 225 -15.10 -10.05 -7.06
C ALA A 225 -15.34 -11.32 -7.90
N THR A 226 -14.46 -11.65 -8.85
CA THR A 226 -14.59 -12.90 -9.62
C THR A 226 -14.40 -14.12 -8.74
N LEU A 227 -13.43 -14.08 -7.82
CA LEU A 227 -13.21 -15.12 -6.81
C LEU A 227 -14.41 -15.29 -5.86
N TRP A 228 -15.02 -14.19 -5.42
CA TRP A 228 -16.23 -14.19 -4.61
C TRP A 228 -17.41 -14.84 -5.35
N HIS A 229 -17.65 -14.44 -6.60
CA HIS A 229 -18.68 -15.06 -7.45
C HIS A 229 -18.35 -16.52 -7.79
N GLY A 230 -17.08 -16.90 -7.77
CA GLY A 230 -16.59 -18.28 -7.90
C GLY A 230 -16.78 -19.14 -6.65
N GLY A 231 -17.29 -18.60 -5.54
CA GLY A 231 -17.65 -19.37 -4.34
C GLY A 231 -16.61 -19.38 -3.23
N ILE A 232 -15.65 -18.44 -3.23
CA ILE A 232 -14.79 -18.20 -2.06
C ILE A 232 -15.62 -17.76 -0.85
N SER A 233 -15.15 -18.13 0.35
CA SER A 233 -15.69 -17.63 1.62
C SER A 233 -15.39 -16.15 1.85
N PHE A 234 -16.31 -15.42 2.48
CA PHE A 234 -16.18 -13.99 2.77
C PHE A 234 -14.81 -13.59 3.36
N GLY A 235 -14.34 -14.35 4.35
CA GLY A 235 -13.05 -14.11 5.00
C GLY A 235 -11.85 -14.34 4.08
N GLY A 236 -11.94 -15.30 3.15
CA GLY A 236 -10.91 -15.52 2.13
C GLY A 236 -10.79 -14.34 1.17
N THR A 237 -11.92 -13.80 0.72
CA THR A 237 -11.91 -12.63 -0.17
C THR A 237 -11.36 -11.39 0.52
N ILE A 238 -11.78 -11.12 1.77
CA ILE A 238 -11.24 -10.01 2.55
C ILE A 238 -9.74 -10.19 2.81
N SER A 239 -9.30 -11.40 3.15
CA SER A 239 -7.87 -11.69 3.35
C SER A 239 -7.05 -11.50 2.07
N PHE A 240 -7.64 -11.78 0.90
CA PHE A 240 -7.02 -11.54 -0.39
C PHE A 240 -6.88 -10.03 -0.68
N ILE A 241 -7.92 -9.24 -0.39
CA ILE A 241 -7.91 -7.78 -0.58
C ILE A 241 -6.81 -7.14 0.29
N PHE A 242 -6.75 -7.45 1.58
CA PHE A 242 -5.74 -6.89 2.50
C PHE A 242 -4.29 -7.32 2.24
N ALA A 243 -4.08 -8.35 1.41
CA ALA A 243 -2.74 -8.85 1.11
C ALA A 243 -2.05 -8.12 -0.04
N ASP A 244 -2.69 -7.08 -0.60
CA ASP A 244 -2.18 -6.23 -1.67
C ASP A 244 -0.79 -5.61 -1.39
N LEU A 245 -0.47 -5.34 -0.13
CA LEU A 245 0.81 -4.76 0.31
C LEU A 245 1.94 -5.80 0.45
N ILE A 246 1.61 -7.09 0.40
CA ILE A 246 2.60 -8.17 0.48
C ILE A 246 3.07 -8.55 -0.93
N ALA A 247 2.60 -7.91 -2.00
CA ALA A 247 3.02 -8.27 -3.36
C ALA A 247 4.55 -8.35 -3.50
N LEU A 248 5.06 -9.41 -4.15
CA LEU A 248 6.49 -9.71 -4.22
C LEU A 248 7.39 -8.52 -4.64
N PRO A 249 7.02 -7.65 -5.60
CA PRO A 249 7.85 -6.50 -5.96
C PRO A 249 7.99 -5.50 -4.81
N LEU A 250 6.94 -5.30 -4.02
CA LEU A 250 6.94 -4.39 -2.88
C LEU A 250 7.83 -4.90 -1.74
N VAL A 251 7.86 -6.22 -1.53
CA VAL A 251 8.73 -6.84 -0.53
C VAL A 251 10.21 -6.78 -0.93
N LEU A 252 10.50 -6.70 -2.23
CA LEU A 252 11.88 -6.61 -2.75
C LEU A 252 12.46 -5.20 -2.74
N ILE A 253 11.64 -4.16 -2.54
CA ILE A 253 12.04 -2.73 -2.50
C ILE A 253 12.38 -2.30 -1.08
#